data_AF-A0A5Y1YIW7-F1
#
_entry.id   AF-A0A5Y1YIW7-F1
#
_cell.length_a   1.000
_cell.length_b   1.000
_cell.length_c   1.000
_cell.angle_alpha   90.00
_cell.angle_beta   90.00
_cell.angle_gamma   90.00
#
_symmetry.space_group_name_H-M   'P 1'
#
loop_
_entity.id
_entity.type
_entity.pdbx_description
1 polymer ?
#
loop_
_entity_poly.entity_id
_entity_poly.type
_entity_poly.pdbx_seq_one_letter_code
_entity_poly.pdbx_strand_id
1 'polypeptide(L)'
;REARAEARTDLRARYLAWREQWCKPDLRYGERLSEIHQECRLRKAHIRVQYREPLLRKLHYHIAEVQRMQALIELKKSVREERLQLVAAGKWYPPSYRQWVEQQAALGDRAAVSQLRGWDYRARR
;
A
#
# COMPACT_ATOMS: atom_id res chain seq x y z
N ARG A 1 -16.42 -27.29 28.35
CA ARG A 1 -15.56 -27.46 27.14
C ARG A 1 -16.17 -26.74 25.94
N GLU A 2 -17.49 -26.67 25.87
CA GLU A 2 -18.27 -25.98 24.81
C GLU A 2 -18.01 -24.47 24.72
N ALA A 3 -18.00 -23.74 25.84
CA ALA A 3 -17.71 -22.29 25.84
C ALA A 3 -16.36 -21.90 25.20
N ARG A 4 -15.36 -22.80 25.22
CA ARG A 4 -14.06 -22.60 24.55
C ARG A 4 -14.09 -22.98 23.07
N ALA A 5 -15.04 -23.79 22.64
CA ALA A 5 -15.26 -24.11 21.24
C ALA A 5 -16.01 -22.96 20.55
N GLU A 6 -17.05 -22.42 21.21
CA GLU A 6 -17.81 -21.25 20.76
C GLU A 6 -16.95 -19.99 20.64
N ALA A 7 -16.08 -19.73 21.62
CA ALA A 7 -15.14 -18.59 21.54
C ALA A 7 -14.17 -18.70 20.35
N ARG A 8 -13.84 -19.92 19.89
CA ARG A 8 -12.99 -20.12 18.71
C ARG A 8 -13.75 -19.96 17.40
N THR A 9 -15.00 -20.43 17.35
CA THR A 9 -15.86 -20.24 16.17
C THR A 9 -16.15 -18.76 15.97
N ASP A 10 -16.40 -18.03 17.05
CA ASP A 10 -16.59 -16.58 17.04
C ASP A 10 -15.31 -15.85 16.58
N LEU A 11 -14.14 -16.18 17.14
CA LEU A 11 -12.86 -15.59 16.72
C LEU A 11 -12.57 -15.81 15.22
N ARG A 12 -12.93 -16.99 14.70
CA ARG A 12 -12.80 -17.30 13.26
C ARG A 12 -13.79 -16.50 12.41
N ALA A 13 -15.03 -16.33 12.86
CA ALA A 13 -16.02 -15.50 12.18
C ALA A 13 -15.56 -14.03 12.11
N ARG A 14 -15.00 -13.49 13.21
CA ARG A 14 -14.41 -12.14 13.25
C ARG A 14 -13.27 -11.99 12.25
N TYR A 15 -12.38 -12.97 12.15
CA TYR A 15 -11.31 -12.94 11.14
C TYR A 15 -11.84 -12.95 9.70
N LEU A 16 -12.87 -13.74 9.42
CA LEU A 16 -13.48 -13.78 8.09
C LEU A 16 -14.12 -12.43 7.73
N ALA A 17 -14.91 -11.85 8.63
CA ALA A 17 -15.49 -10.53 8.44
C ALA A 17 -14.42 -9.44 8.27
N TRP A 18 -13.35 -9.49 9.08
CA TRP A 18 -12.20 -8.59 8.94
C TRP A 18 -11.51 -8.76 7.59
N ARG A 19 -11.35 -9.99 7.11
CA ARG A 19 -10.69 -10.30 5.83
C ARG A 19 -11.53 -9.85 4.63
N GLU A 20 -12.85 -9.94 4.72
CA GLU A 20 -13.76 -9.40 3.70
C GLU A 20 -13.65 -7.87 3.57
N GLN A 21 -13.44 -7.19 4.69
CA GLN A 21 -13.26 -5.73 4.73
C GLN A 21 -11.82 -5.28 4.43
N TRP A 22 -10.86 -6.21 4.36
CA TRP A 22 -9.48 -5.85 4.13
C TRP A 22 -9.27 -5.40 2.69
N CYS A 23 -8.81 -4.16 2.54
CA CYS A 23 -8.40 -3.58 1.27
C CYS A 23 -6.89 -3.37 1.26
N LYS A 24 -6.26 -3.68 0.12
CA LYS A 24 -4.85 -3.39 -0.09
C LYS A 24 -4.63 -1.86 -0.08
N PRO A 25 -3.60 -1.35 0.60
CA PRO A 25 -3.28 0.07 0.55
C PRO A 25 -2.99 0.52 -0.89
N ASP A 26 -3.67 1.60 -1.33
CA ASP A 26 -3.42 2.21 -2.63
C ASP A 26 -2.28 3.23 -2.54
N LEU A 27 -1.31 3.12 -3.45
CA LEU A 27 -0.17 4.02 -3.56
C LEU A 27 -0.47 5.21 -4.49
N ARG A 28 -1.71 5.29 -5.03
CA ARG A 28 -2.19 6.34 -5.93
C ARG A 28 -1.28 6.52 -7.15
N TYR A 29 -0.64 5.42 -7.59
CA TYR A 29 0.37 5.48 -8.66
C TYR A 29 -0.20 6.03 -9.96
N GLY A 30 -1.42 5.62 -10.32
CA GLY A 30 -2.08 6.07 -11.55
C GLY A 30 -2.40 7.57 -11.53
N GLU A 31 -2.87 8.09 -10.40
CA GLU A 31 -3.15 9.52 -10.22
C GLU A 31 -1.87 10.34 -10.31
N ARG A 32 -0.83 9.96 -9.55
CA ARG A 32 0.49 10.62 -9.56
C ARG A 32 1.14 10.59 -10.94
N LEU A 33 0.96 9.50 -11.68
CA LEU A 33 1.42 9.39 -13.07
C LEU A 33 0.69 10.39 -13.98
N SER A 34 -0.64 10.47 -13.85
CA SER A 34 -1.48 11.40 -14.62
C SER A 34 -1.10 12.86 -14.35
N GLU A 35 -0.84 13.20 -13.08
CA GLU A 35 -0.39 14.53 -12.66
C GLU A 35 0.92 14.93 -13.35
N ILE A 36 1.94 14.05 -13.39
CA ILE A 36 3.22 14.30 -14.08
C ILE A 36 3.00 14.55 -15.59
N HIS A 37 2.13 13.76 -16.22
CA HIS A 37 1.81 13.97 -17.64
C HIS A 37 1.06 15.29 -17.87
N GLN A 38 0.14 15.64 -16.99
CA GLN A 38 -0.60 16.90 -17.04
C GLN A 38 0.34 18.09 -16.87
N GLU A 39 1.26 18.04 -15.91
CA GLU A 39 2.26 19.08 -15.69
C GLU A 39 3.11 19.31 -16.95
N CYS A 40 3.60 18.24 -17.57
CA CYS A 40 4.36 18.35 -18.82
C CYS A 40 3.52 18.98 -19.95
N ARG A 41 2.23 18.59 -20.09
CA ARG A 41 1.32 19.21 -21.08
C ARG A 41 1.15 20.70 -20.83
N LEU A 42 0.90 21.11 -19.59
CA LEU A 42 0.75 22.52 -19.21
C LEU A 42 2.03 23.31 -19.49
N ARG A 43 3.20 22.74 -19.15
CA ARG A 43 4.50 23.36 -19.40
C ARG A 43 4.76 23.56 -20.90
N LYS A 44 4.45 22.57 -21.73
CA LYS A 44 4.53 22.69 -23.20
C LYS A 44 3.57 23.73 -23.76
N ALA A 45 2.35 23.81 -23.22
CA ALA A 45 1.39 24.84 -23.62
C ALA A 45 1.92 26.26 -23.30
N HIS A 46 2.57 26.42 -22.14
CA HIS A 46 3.22 27.68 -21.76
C HIS A 46 4.41 28.02 -22.68
N ILE A 47 5.30 27.05 -22.95
CA ILE A 47 6.44 27.21 -23.87
C ILE A 47 5.98 27.68 -25.26
N ARG A 48 4.84 27.15 -25.74
CA ARG A 48 4.26 27.53 -27.05
C ARG A 48 3.88 29.01 -27.12
N VAL A 49 3.45 29.60 -26.00
CA VAL A 49 3.05 31.02 -25.92
C VAL A 49 4.28 31.92 -25.70
N GLN A 50 5.24 31.49 -24.88
CA GLN A 50 6.42 32.30 -24.55
C GLN A 50 7.43 32.41 -25.70
N TYR A 51 7.73 31.30 -26.38
CA TYR A 51 8.81 31.26 -27.37
C TYR A 51 8.26 31.26 -28.79
N ARG A 52 8.41 32.40 -29.47
CA ARG A 52 8.02 32.55 -30.89
C ARG A 52 8.98 31.80 -31.82
N GLU A 53 10.27 31.84 -31.55
CA GLU A 53 11.29 31.19 -32.38
C GLU A 53 11.15 29.65 -32.35
N PRO A 54 11.10 28.97 -33.52
CA PRO A 54 10.88 27.52 -33.58
C PRO A 54 11.99 26.68 -32.93
N LEU A 55 13.26 27.04 -33.13
CA LEU A 55 14.40 26.28 -32.61
C LEU A 55 14.46 26.34 -31.08
N LEU A 56 14.30 27.53 -30.51
CA LEU A 56 14.25 27.73 -29.07
C LEU A 56 13.07 26.97 -28.44
N ARG A 57 11.89 27.02 -29.06
CA ARG A 57 10.73 26.25 -28.63
C ARG A 57 10.98 24.74 -28.62
N LYS A 58 11.67 24.22 -29.65
CA LYS A 58 12.06 22.80 -29.74
C LYS A 58 12.99 22.42 -28.58
N LEU A 59 14.00 23.25 -28.28
CA LEU A 59 14.89 23.03 -27.14
C LEU A 59 14.10 22.96 -25.82
N HIS A 60 13.19 23.90 -25.58
CA HIS A 60 12.36 23.90 -24.38
C HIS A 60 11.41 22.70 -24.28
N TYR A 61 10.89 22.19 -25.41
CA TYR A 61 10.10 20.96 -25.41
C TYR A 61 10.94 19.74 -25.01
N HIS A 62 12.19 19.65 -25.48
CA HIS A 62 13.09 18.58 -25.05
C HIS A 62 13.38 18.67 -23.55
N ILE A 63 13.64 19.86 -23.03
CA ILE A 63 13.85 20.09 -21.58
C ILE A 63 12.62 19.62 -20.78
N ALA A 64 11.40 20.00 -21.21
CA ALA A 64 10.17 19.59 -20.54
C ALA A 64 9.98 18.05 -20.54
N GLU A 65 10.36 17.38 -21.63
CA GLU A 65 10.33 15.91 -21.69
C GLU A 65 11.38 15.26 -20.77
N VAL A 66 12.59 15.80 -20.71
CA VAL A 66 13.62 15.31 -19.79
C VAL A 66 13.16 15.46 -18.33
N GLN A 67 12.59 16.60 -17.98
CA GLN A 67 12.03 16.84 -16.65
C GLN A 67 10.88 15.87 -16.32
N ARG A 68 9.98 15.62 -17.29
CA ARG A 68 8.94 14.60 -17.14
C ARG A 68 9.55 13.22 -16.87
N MET A 69 10.59 12.82 -17.61
CA MET A 69 11.27 11.54 -17.41
C MET A 69 11.93 11.45 -16.04
N GLN A 70 12.57 12.53 -15.57
CA GLN A 70 13.15 12.61 -14.22
C GLN A 70 12.07 12.41 -13.15
N ALA A 71 10.94 13.12 -13.25
CA ALA A 71 9.81 12.98 -12.34
C ALA A 71 9.24 11.55 -12.33
N LEU A 72 9.17 10.88 -13.49
CA LEU A 72 8.75 9.48 -13.57
C LEU A 72 9.72 8.52 -12.85
N ILE A 73 11.03 8.78 -12.94
CA ILE A 73 12.04 7.98 -12.25
C ILE A 73 11.91 8.16 -10.73
N GLU A 74 11.74 9.41 -10.28
CA GLU A 74 11.52 9.74 -8.87
C GLU A 74 10.24 9.12 -8.32
N LEU A 75 9.13 9.19 -9.08
CA LEU A 75 7.88 8.54 -8.71
C LEU A 75 8.06 7.03 -8.54
N LYS A 76 8.77 6.37 -9.46
CA LYS A 76 9.05 4.93 -9.34
C LYS A 76 9.88 4.60 -8.09
N LYS A 77 10.86 5.45 -7.74
CA LYS A 77 11.65 5.29 -6.52
C LYS A 77 10.79 5.46 -5.27
N SER A 78 10.00 6.52 -5.19
CA SER A 78 9.15 6.77 -4.01
C SER A 78 8.13 5.65 -3.81
N VAL A 79 7.47 5.20 -4.88
CA VAL A 79 6.47 4.12 -4.82
C VAL A 79 7.11 2.79 -4.40
N ARG A 80 8.35 2.54 -4.83
CA ARG A 80 9.12 1.39 -4.36
C ARG A 80 9.41 1.48 -2.86
N GLU A 81 9.83 2.65 -2.37
CA GLU A 81 10.12 2.90 -0.95
C GLU A 81 8.86 2.77 -0.09
N GLU A 82 7.76 3.40 -0.48
CA GLU A 82 6.45 3.31 0.18
C GLU A 82 5.98 1.85 0.25
N ARG A 83 6.12 1.10 -0.85
CA ARG A 83 5.81 -0.35 -0.86
C ARG A 83 6.68 -1.10 0.14
N LEU A 84 7.99 -0.84 0.20
CA LEU A 84 8.89 -1.50 1.16
C LEU A 84 8.51 -1.16 2.59
N GLN A 85 8.13 0.08 2.89
CA GLN A 85 7.63 0.49 4.20
C GLN A 85 6.36 -0.27 4.59
N LEU A 86 5.41 -0.43 3.66
CA LEU A 86 4.19 -1.20 3.88
C LEU A 86 4.45 -2.70 4.10
N VAL A 87 5.44 -3.26 3.40
CA VAL A 87 5.87 -4.64 3.60
C VAL A 87 6.52 -4.81 4.96
N ALA A 88 7.45 -3.92 5.35
CA ALA A 88 8.07 -3.93 6.67
C ALA A 88 7.05 -3.76 7.80
N ALA A 89 6.01 -2.94 7.58
CA ALA A 89 4.91 -2.76 8.52
C ALA A 89 3.91 -3.95 8.55
N GLY A 90 4.07 -4.95 7.68
CA GLY A 90 3.15 -6.09 7.57
C GLY A 90 1.75 -5.70 7.06
N LYS A 91 1.59 -4.51 6.47
CA LYS A 91 0.31 -3.97 5.98
C LYS A 91 0.06 -4.24 4.50
N TRP A 92 1.09 -4.67 3.77
CA TRP A 92 1.00 -4.90 2.32
C TRP A 92 0.22 -6.17 1.94
N TYR A 93 0.34 -7.21 2.76
CA TYR A 93 -0.38 -8.46 2.60
C TYR A 93 -1.41 -8.60 3.73
N PRO A 94 -2.55 -9.25 3.49
CA PRO A 94 -3.42 -9.65 4.60
C PRO A 94 -2.61 -10.56 5.54
N PRO A 95 -2.64 -10.32 6.86
CA PRO A 95 -2.08 -11.23 7.83
C PRO A 95 -2.80 -12.57 7.75
N SER A 96 -2.04 -13.65 7.92
CA SER A 96 -2.61 -14.97 8.10
C SER A 96 -3.50 -15.01 9.35
N TYR A 97 -4.40 -15.99 9.45
CA TYR A 97 -5.25 -16.16 10.64
C TYR A 97 -4.44 -16.18 11.93
N ARG A 98 -3.26 -16.81 11.92
CA ARG A 98 -2.37 -16.85 13.08
C ARG A 98 -1.81 -15.46 13.44
N GLN A 99 -1.27 -14.73 12.47
CA GLN A 99 -0.74 -13.37 12.68
C GLN A 99 -1.84 -12.40 13.12
N TRP A 100 -3.05 -12.53 12.59
CA TRP A 100 -4.19 -11.72 13.00
C TRP A 100 -4.59 -12.03 14.45
N VAL A 101 -4.61 -13.31 14.85
CA VAL A 101 -4.86 -13.71 16.24
C VAL A 101 -3.75 -13.21 17.18
N GLU A 102 -2.49 -13.20 16.75
CA GLU A 102 -1.38 -12.60 17.51
C GLU A 102 -1.59 -11.10 17.73
N GLN A 103 -2.05 -10.37 16.72
CA GLN A 103 -2.42 -8.96 16.85
C GLN A 103 -3.59 -8.75 17.81
N GLN A 104 -4.66 -9.55 17.71
CA GLN A 104 -5.81 -9.47 18.63
C GLN A 104 -5.43 -9.83 20.07
N ALA A 105 -4.53 -10.79 20.26
CA ALA A 105 -4.00 -11.14 21.57
C ALA A 105 -3.16 -10.00 22.18
N ALA A 106 -2.36 -9.31 21.36
CA ALA A 106 -1.62 -8.12 21.79
C ALA A 106 -2.56 -6.96 22.19
N LEU A 107 -3.74 -6.87 21.58
CA LEU A 107 -4.81 -5.95 21.96
C LEU A 107 -5.58 -6.36 23.23
N GLY A 108 -5.29 -7.54 23.80
CA GLY A 108 -5.90 -8.03 25.03
C GLY A 108 -7.14 -8.90 24.84
N ASP A 109 -7.45 -9.37 23.62
CA ASP A 109 -8.57 -10.29 23.39
C ASP A 109 -8.30 -11.64 24.08
N ARG A 110 -9.14 -11.95 25.09
CA ARG A 110 -9.06 -13.20 25.87
C ARG A 110 -9.25 -14.45 25.01
N ALA A 111 -10.09 -14.39 23.98
CA ALA A 111 -10.30 -15.51 23.06
C ALA A 111 -9.04 -15.76 22.22
N ALA A 112 -8.41 -14.69 21.73
CA ALA A 112 -7.16 -14.77 20.98
C ALA A 112 -5.99 -15.29 21.83
N VAL A 113 -5.81 -14.79 23.06
CA VAL A 113 -4.79 -15.30 23.99
C VAL A 113 -5.00 -16.79 24.29
N SER A 114 -6.25 -17.20 24.51
CA SER A 114 -6.57 -18.62 24.76
C SER A 114 -6.26 -19.52 23.56
N GLN A 115 -6.48 -19.02 22.35
CA GLN A 115 -6.19 -19.72 21.10
C GLN A 115 -4.69 -19.90 20.88
N LEU A 116 -3.88 -18.87 21.14
CA LEU A 116 -2.41 -18.94 21.07
C LEU A 116 -1.85 -19.98 22.05
N ARG A 117 -2.32 -19.97 23.31
CA ARG A 117 -1.93 -20.99 24.30
C ARG A 117 -2.29 -22.39 23.84
N GLY A 118 -3.47 -22.57 23.24
CA GLY A 118 -3.90 -23.85 22.68
C GLY A 118 -3.01 -24.36 21.54
N TRP A 119 -2.48 -23.48 20.70
CA TRP A 119 -1.50 -23.83 19.67
C TRP A 119 -0.13 -24.18 20.25
N ASP A 120 0.36 -23.43 21.23
CA ASP A 120 1.63 -23.69 21.91
C ASP A 120 1.63 -25.06 22.62
N TYR A 121 0.55 -25.39 23.35
CA TYR A 121 0.39 -26.72 23.95
C TYR A 121 0.39 -27.86 22.93
N ARG A 122 -0.20 -27.66 21.74
CA ARG A 122 -0.19 -28.67 20.67
C ARG A 122 1.19 -28.81 20.04
N ALA A 123 1.92 -27.71 19.87
CA ALA A 123 3.24 -27.72 19.24
C ALA A 123 4.31 -28.43 20.10
N ARG A 124 4.14 -28.45 21.43
CA ARG A 124 5.04 -29.11 22.39
C ARG A 124 4.74 -30.61 22.61
N ARG A 125 3.71 -31.15 21.95
CA ARG A 125 3.27 -32.54 22.10
C ARG A 125 3.59 -33.33 20.86
#